data_AF-A0A661P939-F1
#
_entry.id   AF-A0A661P939-F1
#
_cell.length_a   1.000
_cell.length_b   1.000
_cell.length_c   1.000
_cell.angle_alpha   90.00
_cell.angle_beta   90.00
_cell.angle_gamma   90.00
#
_symmetry.space_group_name_H-M   'P 1'
#
loop_
_entity.id
_entity.type
_entity.pdbx_description
1 polymer ?
#
loop_
_entity_poly.entity_id
_entity_poly.type
_entity_poly.pdbx_seq_one_letter_code
_entity_poly.pdbx_strand_id
1 'polypeptide(L)'
;MINKNFVELYALLSANEDKKVADILEACEELMQSAVTDKVTRMTEDGVLEIFCWYHKVWERTDEIEYGSKKSNKTTGLNTFCKVGVNCWTKQQRDFKTESAKMLDMIAAGKVKPEDIAAKLNELGLERDRIESREEYFARKDAEKSAKERGQLAKS
;
A
#
# COMPACT_ATOMS: atom_id res chain seq x y z
N MET A 1 3.90 31.93 3.02
CA MET A 1 2.72 31.13 2.63
C MET A 1 2.46 30.13 3.74
N ILE A 2 1.27 30.15 4.34
CA ILE A 2 0.90 29.22 5.41
C ILE A 2 0.53 27.88 4.76
N ASN A 3 0.98 26.77 5.34
CA ASN A 3 0.64 25.43 4.85
C ASN A 3 -0.88 25.21 4.96
N LYS A 4 -1.50 24.65 3.92
CA LYS A 4 -2.96 24.46 3.81
C LYS A 4 -3.59 23.81 5.05
N ASN A 5 -2.87 22.89 5.68
CA ASN A 5 -3.33 22.18 6.87
C ASN A 5 -3.48 23.09 8.11
N PHE A 6 -2.90 24.29 8.10
CA PHE A 6 -2.91 25.23 9.23
C PHE A 6 -3.66 26.53 8.92
N VAL A 7 -4.29 26.64 7.74
CA VAL A 7 -4.99 27.87 7.35
C VAL A 7 -6.17 28.13 8.28
N GLU A 8 -6.93 27.10 8.62
CA GLU A 8 -8.08 27.22 9.53
C GLU A 8 -7.64 27.48 10.98
N LEU A 9 -6.59 26.80 11.44
CA LEU A 9 -5.99 27.05 12.76
C LEU A 9 -5.46 28.49 12.86
N TYR A 10 -4.77 28.97 11.82
CA TYR A 10 -4.28 30.34 11.77
C TYR A 10 -5.42 31.36 11.76
N ALA A 11 -6.48 31.11 10.99
CA ALA A 11 -7.66 31.97 10.97
C ALA A 11 -8.34 32.03 12.35
N LEU A 12 -8.45 30.90 13.06
CA LEU A 12 -8.99 30.84 14.42
C LEU A 12 -8.13 31.62 15.41
N LEU A 13 -6.80 31.46 15.34
CA LEU A 13 -5.87 32.16 16.22
C LEU A 13 -5.88 33.67 15.95
N SER A 14 -5.84 34.10 14.69
CA SER A 14 -5.90 35.52 14.31
C SER A 14 -7.24 36.18 14.60
N ALA A 15 -8.34 35.43 14.62
CA ALA A 15 -9.65 35.97 15.00
C ALA A 15 -9.82 36.11 16.53
N ASN A 16 -8.92 35.56 17.33
CA ASN A 16 -9.02 35.50 18.79
C ASN A 16 -7.73 35.94 19.49
N GLU A 17 -6.95 36.83 18.89
CA GLU A 17 -5.64 37.30 19.41
C GLU A 17 -5.74 37.87 20.85
N ASP A 18 -6.89 38.44 21.19
CA ASP A 18 -7.13 39.10 22.49
C ASP A 18 -7.67 38.15 23.58
N LYS A 19 -8.01 36.90 23.21
CA LYS A 19 -8.59 35.92 24.15
C LYS A 19 -7.50 35.08 24.80
N LYS A 20 -7.81 34.52 25.97
CA LYS A 20 -6.88 33.57 26.60
C LYS A 20 -6.89 32.26 25.82
N VAL A 21 -5.73 31.62 25.73
CA VAL A 21 -5.56 30.31 25.11
C VAL A 21 -6.53 29.27 25.68
N ALA A 22 -6.87 29.37 26.98
CA ALA A 22 -7.85 28.50 27.62
C ALA A 22 -9.26 28.58 27.01
N ASP A 23 -9.66 29.74 26.50
CA ASP A 23 -11.01 29.97 25.95
C ASP A 23 -11.16 29.46 24.52
N ILE A 24 -10.05 29.19 23.84
CA ILE A 24 -9.99 28.72 22.45
C ILE A 24 -9.45 27.28 22.34
N LEU A 25 -9.10 26.66 23.47
CA LEU A 25 -8.44 25.35 23.49
C LEU A 25 -9.35 24.25 22.94
N GLU A 26 -10.63 24.26 23.33
CA GLU A 26 -11.64 23.31 22.88
C GLU A 26 -11.86 23.39 21.36
N ALA A 27 -11.96 24.61 20.82
CA ALA A 27 -12.06 24.84 19.37
C ALA A 27 -10.77 24.43 18.63
N CYS A 28 -9.60 24.61 19.24
CA CYS A 28 -8.34 24.09 18.69
C CYS A 28 -8.33 22.56 18.68
N GLU A 29 -8.82 21.90 19.73
CA GLU A 29 -8.90 20.44 19.83
C GLU A 29 -9.80 19.84 18.76
N GLU A 30 -10.99 20.42 18.52
CA GLU A 30 -11.88 19.98 17.44
C GLU A 30 -11.23 20.11 16.04
N LEU A 31 -10.56 21.23 15.76
CA LEU A 31 -9.85 21.44 14.50
C LEU A 31 -8.67 20.47 14.34
N MET A 32 -7.97 20.15 15.43
CA MET A 32 -6.88 19.18 15.39
C MET A 32 -7.38 17.75 15.21
N GLN A 33 -8.55 17.39 15.74
CA GLN A 33 -9.15 16.06 15.55
C GLN A 33 -9.66 15.84 14.12
N SER A 34 -10.32 16.84 13.53
CA SER A 34 -10.88 16.73 12.17
C SER A 34 -9.82 16.56 11.08
N ALA A 35 -8.61 17.11 11.29
CA ALA A 35 -7.49 17.01 10.35
C ALA A 35 -6.84 15.61 10.27
N VAL A 36 -7.16 14.67 11.17
CA VAL A 36 -6.53 13.34 11.27
C VAL A 36 -7.19 12.30 10.34
N THR A 37 -8.35 12.61 9.76
CA THR A 37 -9.09 11.67 8.89
C THR A 37 -8.53 11.68 7.45
N ASP A 38 -7.31 11.20 7.28
CA ASP A 38 -6.73 10.95 5.96
C ASP A 38 -7.55 9.87 5.24
N LYS A 39 -7.79 9.98 3.92
CA LYS A 39 -8.57 9.00 3.12
C LYS A 39 -8.02 7.56 3.15
N VAL A 40 -6.89 7.35 3.82
CA VAL A 40 -6.13 6.11 3.85
C VAL A 40 -5.99 5.58 5.29
N THR A 41 -6.37 6.35 6.30
CA THR A 41 -6.15 5.99 7.71
C THR A 41 -7.34 6.42 8.56
N ARG A 42 -7.78 5.57 9.48
CA ARG A 42 -8.84 5.91 10.44
C ARG A 42 -8.58 5.26 11.79
N MET A 43 -9.13 5.83 12.84
CA MET A 43 -9.14 5.21 14.16
C MET A 43 -10.49 4.51 14.34
N THR A 44 -10.47 3.28 14.87
CA THR A 44 -11.68 2.58 15.30
C THR A 44 -12.19 3.13 16.63
N GLU A 45 -13.42 2.78 17.00
CA GLU A 45 -14.00 3.13 18.31
C GLU A 45 -13.14 2.60 19.48
N ASP A 46 -12.47 1.45 19.28
CA ASP A 46 -11.55 0.86 20.25
C ASP A 46 -10.16 1.55 20.30
N GLY A 47 -9.96 2.62 19.52
CA GLY A 47 -8.70 3.35 19.46
C GLY A 47 -7.60 2.68 18.62
N VAL A 48 -7.95 1.70 17.78
CA VAL A 48 -7.00 1.01 16.91
C VAL A 48 -6.88 1.72 15.57
N LEU A 49 -5.65 1.89 15.10
CA LEU A 49 -5.39 2.45 13.78
C LEU A 49 -5.70 1.40 12.71
N GLU A 50 -6.56 1.78 11.77
CA GLU A 50 -6.81 1.05 10.54
C GLU A 50 -6.22 1.82 9.35
N ILE A 51 -5.59 1.08 8.44
CA ILE A 51 -5.03 1.61 7.21
C ILE A 51 -5.72 0.94 6.04
N PHE A 52 -6.15 1.73 5.05
CA PHE A 52 -6.65 1.20 3.80
C PHE A 52 -5.49 0.65 2.96
N CYS A 53 -5.41 -0.68 2.86
CA CYS A 53 -4.40 -1.35 2.06
C CYS A 53 -4.69 -1.17 0.58
N TRP A 54 -3.89 -0.35 -0.10
CA TRP A 54 -4.10 -0.05 -1.52
C TRP A 54 -3.84 -1.23 -2.46
N TYR A 55 -3.20 -2.30 -2.01
CA TYR A 55 -3.03 -3.53 -2.78
C TYR A 55 -4.30 -4.40 -2.68
N HIS A 56 -4.70 -4.81 -1.47
CA HIS A 56 -5.88 -5.67 -1.26
C HIS A 56 -7.23 -4.93 -1.35
N LYS A 57 -7.21 -3.58 -1.37
CA LYS A 57 -8.42 -2.71 -1.40
C LYS A 57 -9.35 -2.90 -0.20
N VAL A 58 -8.79 -3.19 0.97
CA VAL A 58 -9.55 -3.37 2.22
C VAL A 58 -8.94 -2.55 3.36
N TRP A 59 -9.76 -2.22 4.35
CA TRP A 59 -9.29 -1.64 5.61
C TRP A 59 -8.66 -2.75 6.46
N GLU A 60 -7.46 -2.50 6.95
CA GLU A 60 -6.66 -3.46 7.70
C GLU A 60 -6.27 -2.85 9.04
N ARG A 61 -6.51 -3.59 10.14
CA ARG A 61 -6.09 -3.16 11.47
C ARG A 61 -4.59 -3.37 11.65
N THR A 62 -3.90 -2.36 12.19
CA THR A 62 -2.43 -2.40 12.29
C THR A 62 -1.90 -3.29 13.42
N ASP A 63 -2.77 -3.74 14.33
CA ASP A 63 -2.47 -4.71 15.39
C ASP A 63 -2.46 -6.16 14.87
N GLU A 64 -3.27 -6.46 13.86
CA GLU A 64 -3.37 -7.79 13.23
C GLU A 64 -2.42 -7.94 12.04
N ILE A 65 -2.21 -6.85 11.29
CA ILE A 65 -1.54 -6.90 9.99
C ILE A 65 -0.30 -6.04 10.00
N GLU A 66 0.82 -6.63 9.61
CA GLU A 66 2.10 -5.96 9.66
C GLU A 66 2.28 -4.97 8.49
N TYR A 67 2.61 -3.72 8.85
CA TYR A 67 2.94 -2.65 7.91
C TYR A 67 4.42 -2.27 7.99
N GLY A 68 5.00 -1.91 6.84
CA GLY A 68 6.34 -1.35 6.79
C GLY A 68 6.35 0.13 7.15
N SER A 69 7.40 0.61 7.81
CA SER A 69 7.61 2.03 8.08
C SER A 69 7.87 2.81 6.78
N LYS A 70 7.27 3.98 6.61
CA LYS A 70 7.50 4.88 5.49
C LYS A 70 7.69 6.31 6.00
N LYS A 71 8.95 6.77 6.03
CA LYS A 71 9.32 8.12 6.53
C LYS A 71 8.61 9.28 5.81
N SER A 72 8.22 9.10 4.55
CA SER A 72 7.50 10.13 3.81
C SER A 72 6.04 10.28 4.25
N ASN A 73 5.47 9.26 4.91
CA ASN A 73 4.12 9.35 5.48
C ASN A 73 4.23 9.97 6.88
N LYS A 74 3.95 11.27 6.98
CA LYS A 74 4.06 12.02 8.24
C LYS A 74 2.87 11.78 9.18
N THR A 75 1.74 11.28 8.66
CA THR A 75 0.52 11.06 9.45
C THR A 75 0.67 9.83 10.35
N THR A 76 1.00 8.67 9.78
CA THR A 76 1.11 7.41 10.55
C THR A 76 2.53 6.84 10.63
N GLY A 77 3.47 7.35 9.82
CA GLY A 77 4.79 6.73 9.68
C GLY A 77 4.78 5.36 9.00
N LEU A 78 3.63 4.88 8.53
CA LEU A 78 3.43 3.56 7.93
C LEU A 78 3.19 3.66 6.42
N ASN A 79 3.45 2.58 5.71
CA ASN A 79 3.16 2.48 4.28
C ASN A 79 1.65 2.38 4.03
N THR A 80 1.21 2.65 2.81
CA THR A 80 -0.20 2.51 2.40
C THR A 80 -0.54 1.08 1.99
N PHE A 81 0.47 0.21 1.92
CA PHE A 81 0.37 -1.21 1.60
C PHE A 81 0.87 -2.00 2.82
N CYS A 82 0.17 -3.05 3.23
CA CYS A 82 0.73 -3.99 4.21
C CYS A 82 1.92 -4.75 3.62
N LYS A 83 2.74 -5.38 4.47
CA LYS A 83 3.94 -6.09 4.00
C LYS A 83 3.62 -7.20 3.00
N VAL A 84 2.51 -7.91 3.20
CA VAL A 84 2.05 -8.93 2.24
C VAL A 84 1.77 -8.28 0.89
N GLY A 85 0.98 -7.20 0.87
CA GLY A 85 0.67 -6.49 -0.37
C GLY A 85 1.90 -5.92 -1.07
N VAL A 86 2.88 -5.38 -0.32
CA VAL A 86 4.18 -4.96 -0.89
C VAL A 86 4.91 -6.13 -1.54
N ASN A 87 4.93 -7.31 -0.90
CA ASN A 87 5.60 -8.49 -1.44
C ASN A 87 4.92 -9.02 -2.71
N CYS A 88 3.59 -9.10 -2.72
CA CYS A 88 2.82 -9.53 -3.89
C CYS A 88 3.00 -8.57 -5.06
N TRP A 89 2.80 -7.26 -4.82
CA TRP A 89 2.99 -6.22 -5.83
C TRP A 89 4.41 -6.24 -6.41
N THR A 90 5.43 -6.33 -5.56
CA THR A 90 6.84 -6.38 -6.01
C THR A 90 7.11 -7.61 -6.86
N LYS A 91 6.54 -8.77 -6.50
CA LYS A 91 6.65 -10.00 -7.30
C LYS A 91 5.98 -9.83 -8.67
N GLN A 92 4.75 -9.33 -8.71
CA GLN A 92 4.00 -9.10 -9.95
C GLN A 92 4.72 -8.13 -10.90
N GLN A 93 5.27 -7.05 -10.37
CA GLN A 93 6.07 -6.10 -11.16
C GLN A 93 7.33 -6.74 -11.73
N ARG A 94 8.03 -7.56 -10.94
CA ARG A 94 9.21 -8.30 -11.39
C ARG A 94 8.85 -9.30 -12.48
N ASP A 95 7.81 -10.10 -12.26
CA ASP A 95 7.38 -11.14 -13.18
C ASP A 95 6.91 -10.50 -14.50
N PHE A 96 6.13 -9.41 -14.45
CA PHE A 96 5.77 -8.60 -15.62
C PHE A 96 7.00 -8.11 -16.40
N LYS A 97 8.00 -7.56 -15.71
CA LYS A 97 9.23 -7.07 -16.35
C LYS A 97 10.01 -8.21 -17.00
N THR A 98 10.11 -9.37 -16.35
CA THR A 98 10.81 -10.53 -16.87
C THR A 98 10.09 -11.10 -18.10
N GLU A 99 8.78 -11.25 -18.06
CA GLU A 99 8.02 -11.78 -19.21
C GLU A 99 7.96 -10.79 -20.37
N SER A 100 7.87 -9.49 -20.09
CA SER A 100 7.98 -8.45 -21.12
C SER A 100 9.33 -8.49 -21.82
N ALA A 101 10.43 -8.70 -21.08
CA ALA A 101 11.76 -8.84 -21.67
C ALA A 101 11.86 -10.11 -22.54
N LYS A 102 11.36 -11.26 -22.06
CA LYS A 102 11.32 -12.50 -22.86
C LYS A 102 10.48 -12.33 -24.12
N MET A 103 9.40 -11.56 -24.07
CA MET A 103 8.57 -11.29 -25.24
C MET A 103 9.37 -10.52 -26.30
N LEU A 104 10.21 -9.56 -25.92
CA LEU A 104 11.11 -8.87 -26.85
C LEU A 104 12.07 -9.86 -27.53
N ASP A 105 12.62 -10.82 -26.78
CA ASP A 105 13.46 -11.89 -27.33
C ASP A 105 12.67 -12.78 -28.30
N MET A 106 11.40 -13.10 -27.99
CA MET A 106 10.54 -13.88 -28.88
C MET A 106 10.16 -13.14 -30.17
N ILE A 107 10.00 -11.81 -30.10
CA ILE A 107 9.77 -10.96 -31.27
C ILE A 107 11.03 -10.95 -32.15
N ALA A 108 12.22 -10.75 -31.54
CA ALA A 108 13.49 -10.80 -32.26
C ALA A 108 13.73 -12.17 -32.93
N ALA A 109 13.27 -13.25 -32.30
CA ALA A 109 13.33 -14.61 -32.85
C ALA A 109 12.22 -14.92 -33.88
N GLY A 110 11.31 -13.99 -34.18
CA GLY A 110 10.20 -14.18 -35.12
C GLY A 110 9.09 -15.13 -34.63
N LYS A 111 9.06 -15.47 -33.34
CA LYS A 111 8.08 -16.39 -32.73
C LYS A 111 6.75 -15.72 -32.39
N VAL A 112 6.71 -14.40 -32.35
CA VAL A 112 5.52 -13.60 -32.07
C VAL A 112 5.30 -12.65 -33.24
N LYS A 113 4.10 -12.67 -33.81
CA LYS A 113 3.74 -11.73 -34.88
C LYS A 113 3.53 -10.33 -34.28
N PRO A 114 3.84 -9.25 -35.01
CA PRO A 114 3.61 -7.88 -34.55
C PRO A 114 2.16 -7.61 -34.10
N GLU A 115 1.20 -8.27 -34.74
CA GLU A 115 -0.24 -8.17 -34.45
C GLU A 115 -0.60 -8.69 -33.05
N ASP A 116 0.12 -9.69 -32.54
CA ASP A 116 -0.19 -10.36 -31.27
C ASP A 116 0.46 -9.65 -30.05
N ILE A 117 1.37 -8.71 -30.29
CA ILE A 117 2.15 -8.03 -29.24
C ILE A 117 1.22 -7.30 -28.27
N ALA A 118 0.25 -6.56 -28.80
CA ALA A 118 -0.66 -5.77 -27.99
C ALA A 118 -1.53 -6.67 -27.09
N ALA A 119 -2.02 -7.80 -27.62
CA ALA A 119 -2.82 -8.76 -26.87
C ALA A 119 -2.01 -9.39 -25.73
N LYS A 120 -0.78 -9.82 -26.00
CA LYS A 120 0.10 -10.42 -24.99
C LYS A 120 0.53 -9.44 -23.90
N LEU A 121 0.84 -8.19 -24.26
CA LEU A 121 1.13 -7.15 -23.27
C LEU A 121 -0.07 -6.85 -22.38
N ASN A 122 -1.28 -6.89 -22.94
CA ASN A 122 -2.51 -6.73 -22.16
C ASN A 122 -2.70 -7.90 -21.18
N GLU A 123 -2.52 -9.15 -21.64
CA GLU A 123 -2.57 -10.33 -20.77
C GLU A 123 -1.57 -10.25 -19.61
N LEU A 124 -0.31 -9.88 -19.89
CA LEU A 124 0.68 -9.65 -18.86
C LEU A 124 0.30 -8.50 -17.91
N GLY A 125 -0.33 -7.45 -18.44
CA GLY A 125 -0.85 -6.34 -17.65
C GLY A 125 -1.97 -6.76 -16.70
N LEU A 126 -2.90 -7.59 -17.17
CA LEU A 126 -3.98 -8.15 -16.34
C LEU A 126 -3.42 -9.03 -15.22
N GLU A 127 -2.42 -9.87 -15.50
CA GLU A 127 -1.80 -10.70 -14.47
C GLU A 127 -1.01 -9.86 -13.45
N ARG A 128 -0.36 -8.77 -13.89
CA ARG A 128 0.30 -7.81 -13.00
C ARG A 128 -0.69 -7.13 -12.05
N ASP A 129 -1.88 -6.80 -12.55
CA ASP A 129 -2.90 -6.05 -11.81
C ASP A 129 -3.85 -6.94 -11.00
N ARG A 130 -3.78 -8.27 -11.19
CA ARG A 130 -4.51 -9.25 -10.39
C ARG A 130 -4.14 -9.10 -8.91
N ILE A 131 -5.13 -9.07 -8.02
CA ILE A 131 -4.88 -9.03 -6.58
C ILE A 131 -4.72 -10.48 -6.09
N GLU A 132 -3.56 -10.80 -5.53
CA GLU A 132 -3.33 -12.04 -4.76
C GLU A 132 -3.86 -11.81 -3.34
N SER A 133 -4.78 -12.64 -2.88
CA SER A 133 -5.28 -12.60 -1.51
C SER A 133 -4.18 -13.00 -0.51
N ARG A 134 -4.39 -12.67 0.78
CA ARG A 134 -3.43 -13.06 1.83
C ARG A 134 -3.38 -14.57 2.01
N GLU A 135 -4.53 -15.22 1.91
CA GLU A 135 -4.67 -16.68 1.99
C GLU A 135 -3.89 -17.35 0.86
N GLU A 136 -4.03 -16.87 -0.38
CA GLU A 136 -3.26 -17.35 -1.53
C GLU A 136 -1.75 -17.13 -1.33
N TYR A 137 -1.35 -15.96 -0.82
CA TYR A 137 0.05 -15.65 -0.56
C TYR A 137 0.68 -16.64 0.44
N PHE A 138 0.01 -16.90 1.56
CA PHE A 138 0.52 -17.83 2.57
C PHE A 138 0.50 -19.27 2.07
N ALA A 139 -0.56 -19.71 1.38
CA ALA A 139 -0.63 -21.03 0.78
C ALA A 139 0.53 -21.27 -0.21
N ARG A 140 0.86 -20.28 -1.05
CA ARG A 140 2.01 -20.35 -1.96
C ARG A 140 3.33 -20.42 -1.20
N LYS A 141 3.50 -19.63 -0.13
CA LYS A 141 4.72 -19.63 0.69
C LYS A 141 4.94 -20.98 1.39
N ASP A 142 3.88 -21.59 1.90
CA ASP A 142 3.92 -22.90 2.54
C ASP A 142 4.24 -24.01 1.54
N ALA A 143 3.67 -23.92 0.33
CA ALA A 143 4.01 -24.83 -0.77
C ALA A 143 5.49 -24.69 -1.21
N GLU A 144 5.99 -23.46 -1.35
CA GLU A 144 7.40 -23.17 -1.66
C GLU A 144 8.35 -23.75 -0.61
N LYS A 145 8.00 -23.62 0.67
CA LYS A 145 8.77 -24.15 1.80
C LYS A 145 8.78 -25.69 1.77
N SER A 146 7.61 -26.30 1.65
CA SER A 146 7.45 -27.76 1.60
C SER A 146 8.18 -28.40 0.40
N ALA A 147 8.26 -27.69 -0.74
CA ALA A 147 9.02 -28.14 -1.90
C ALA A 147 10.54 -28.09 -1.66
N LYS A 148 11.04 -27.05 -0.98
CA LYS A 148 12.46 -26.91 -0.63
C LYS A 148 12.90 -27.99 0.36
N GLU A 149 12.10 -28.26 1.37
CA GLU A 149 12.38 -29.29 2.38
C GLU A 149 12.46 -30.68 1.74
N ARG A 150 11.50 -31.03 0.88
CA ARG A 150 11.54 -32.29 0.09
C ARG A 150 12.76 -32.38 -0.82
N GLY A 151 13.14 -31.28 -1.47
CA GLY A 151 14.33 -31.24 -2.33
C GLY A 151 15.66 -31.30 -1.58
N GLN A 152 15.70 -30.93 -0.30
CA GLN A 152 16.88 -31.07 0.56
C GLN A 152 17.02 -32.51 1.08
N LEU A 153 15.93 -33.15 1.50
CA LEU A 153 15.89 -34.55 1.91
C LEU A 153 16.26 -35.53 0.77
N ALA A 154 15.97 -35.18 -0.49
CA ALA A 154 16.36 -36.01 -1.64
C ALA A 154 17.85 -35.87 -2.02
N LYS A 155 18.58 -34.93 -1.41
CA LYS A 155 20.02 -34.67 -1.66
C LYS A 155 20.94 -35.12 -0.52
N SER A 156 20.36 -35.58 0.59
CA SER A 156 21.03 -36.19 1.75
C SER A 156 20.88 -37.70 1.71
#